data_AF-A0A0Q3W0F5-F1
#
_entry.id   AF-A0A0Q3W0F5-F1
#
_cell.length_a   1.000
_cell.length_b   1.000
_cell.length_c   1.000
_cell.angle_alpha   90.00
_cell.angle_beta   90.00
_cell.angle_gamma   90.00
#
_symmetry.space_group_name_H-M   'P 1'
#
loop_
_entity.id
_entity.type
_entity.pdbx_description
1 polymer ?
#
loop_
_entity_poly.entity_id
_entity_poly.type
_entity_poly.pdbx_seq_one_letter_code
_entity_poly.pdbx_strand_id
1 'polypeptide(L)'
;MDWNWNDTSIKLPYTSENLRTLLDTVCRKENGFSQYDFAMWCDNLTMAFEDDEGEELNDYDSLANGIARDIDVNGICFGVKKN
;
A
#
# COMPACT_ATOMS: atom_id res chain seq x y z
N MET A 1 -20.46 -2.49 -0.96
CA MET A 1 -19.89 -1.36 -1.71
C MET A 1 -19.17 -1.97 -2.90
N ASP A 2 -19.43 -1.52 -4.13
CA ASP A 2 -18.60 -1.89 -5.28
C ASP A 2 -17.28 -1.13 -5.15
N TRP A 3 -16.31 -1.71 -4.44
CA TRP A 3 -15.00 -1.07 -4.30
C TRP A 3 -14.35 -1.01 -5.68
N ASN A 4 -14.06 0.21 -6.14
CA ASN A 4 -13.32 0.41 -7.37
C ASN A 4 -11.83 0.24 -7.07
N TRP A 5 -11.37 -1.01 -7.06
CA TRP A 5 -9.97 -1.40 -6.95
C TRP A 5 -9.03 -0.69 -7.95
N ASN A 6 -9.56 0.03 -8.94
CA ASN A 6 -8.79 0.62 -10.04
C ASN A 6 -8.63 2.15 -9.99
N ASP A 7 -9.11 2.84 -8.94
CA ASP A 7 -9.04 4.31 -8.90
C ASP A 7 -7.66 4.88 -8.51
N THR A 8 -6.61 4.05 -8.48
CA THR A 8 -5.22 4.51 -8.27
C THR A 8 -4.46 4.59 -9.60
N SER A 9 -3.59 5.61 -9.73
CA SER A 9 -2.64 5.71 -10.84
C SER A 9 -1.58 4.60 -10.84
N ILE A 10 -1.42 3.88 -9.73
CA ILE A 10 -0.48 2.77 -9.57
C ILE A 10 -1.11 1.49 -10.15
N LYS A 11 -0.52 0.95 -11.23
CA LYS A 11 -1.01 -0.26 -11.93
C LYS A 11 -0.26 -1.53 -11.56
N LEU A 12 0.38 -1.56 -10.39
CA LEU A 12 1.09 -2.73 -9.90
C LEU A 12 0.13 -3.73 -9.23
N PRO A 13 0.31 -5.04 -9.43
CA PRO A 13 -0.43 -6.06 -8.69
C PRO A 13 -0.25 -5.95 -7.17
N TYR A 14 -1.27 -6.31 -6.41
CA TYR A 14 -1.26 -6.28 -4.95
C TYR A 14 -0.40 -7.42 -4.38
N THR A 15 0.89 -7.15 -4.14
CA THR A 15 1.84 -8.10 -3.55
C THR A 15 2.78 -7.39 -2.57
N SER A 16 3.33 -8.14 -1.61
CA SER A 16 4.34 -7.63 -0.67
C SER A 16 5.61 -7.13 -1.37
N GLU A 17 6.02 -7.77 -2.46
CA GLU A 17 7.17 -7.32 -3.28
C GLU A 17 6.92 -5.96 -3.93
N ASN A 18 5.71 -5.74 -4.45
CA ASN A 18 5.33 -4.45 -5.04
C ASN A 18 5.19 -3.36 -3.97
N LEU A 19 4.66 -3.68 -2.79
CA LEU A 19 4.65 -2.75 -1.66
C LEU A 19 6.07 -2.30 -1.31
N ARG A 20 7.02 -3.24 -1.20
CA ARG A 20 8.43 -2.92 -0.93
C ARG A 20 9.03 -2.00 -2.00
N THR A 21 8.75 -2.27 -3.27
CA THR A 21 9.23 -1.46 -4.39
C THR A 21 8.66 -0.04 -4.32
N LEU A 22 7.35 0.10 -4.07
CA LEU A 22 6.70 1.39 -3.91
C LEU A 22 7.29 2.18 -2.73
N LEU A 23 7.49 1.54 -1.58
CA LEU A 23 8.13 2.15 -0.42
C LEU A 23 9.56 2.63 -0.72
N ASP A 24 10.35 1.85 -1.46
CA ASP A 24 11.71 2.26 -1.86
C ASP A 24 11.67 3.52 -2.74
N THR A 25 10.74 3.59 -3.71
CA THR A 25 10.57 4.81 -4.55
C THR A 25 10.12 6.02 -3.73
N VAL A 26 9.24 5.85 -2.74
CA VAL A 26 8.82 6.93 -1.83
C VAL A 26 10.00 7.40 -0.98
N CYS A 27 10.78 6.47 -0.41
CA CYS A 27 11.95 6.77 0.40
C CYS A 27 13.02 7.55 -0.39
N ARG A 28 13.21 7.19 -1.67
CA ARG A 28 14.14 7.87 -2.58
C ARG A 28 13.59 9.17 -3.17
N LYS A 29 12.30 9.45 -2.97
CA LYS A 29 11.56 10.57 -3.59
C LYS A 29 11.56 10.49 -5.13
N GLU A 30 11.53 9.27 -5.64
CA GLU A 30 11.47 8.95 -7.07
C GLU A 30 10.07 8.48 -7.49
N ASN A 31 9.09 8.54 -6.58
CA ASN A 31 7.72 8.13 -6.85
C ASN A 31 7.02 9.08 -7.85
N GLY A 32 6.45 8.49 -8.91
CA GLY A 32 5.63 9.21 -9.90
C GLY A 32 4.14 9.32 -9.53
N PHE A 33 3.74 8.75 -8.40
CA PHE A 33 2.36 8.71 -7.91
C PHE A 33 2.16 9.65 -6.71
N SER A 34 0.92 10.08 -6.50
CA SER A 34 0.57 10.92 -5.35
C SER A 34 0.52 10.12 -4.05
N GLN A 35 0.56 10.81 -2.90
CA GLN A 35 0.33 10.17 -1.59
C GLN A 35 -1.06 9.53 -1.51
N TYR A 36 -2.05 10.16 -2.13
CA TYR A 36 -3.42 9.63 -2.22
C TYR A 36 -3.47 8.31 -3.01
N ASP A 37 -2.82 8.27 -4.18
CA ASP A 37 -2.73 7.05 -4.99
C ASP A 37 -2.04 5.91 -4.24
N PHE A 38 -1.01 6.23 -3.46
CA PHE A 38 -0.28 5.25 -2.67
C PHE A 38 -1.09 4.72 -1.49
N ALA A 39 -1.76 5.60 -0.74
CA ALA A 39 -2.63 5.21 0.36
C ALA A 39 -3.77 4.32 -0.14
N MET A 40 -4.42 4.69 -1.24
CA MET A 40 -5.49 3.89 -1.84
C MET A 40 -4.99 2.55 -2.40
N TRP A 41 -3.76 2.49 -2.90
CA TRP A 41 -3.16 1.21 -3.30
C TRP A 41 -2.90 0.31 -2.07
N CYS A 42 -2.49 0.88 -0.94
CA CYS A 42 -2.28 0.12 0.32
C CYS A 42 -3.61 -0.37 0.92
N ASP A 43 -4.66 0.44 0.85
CA ASP A 43 -6.02 0.05 1.24
C ASP A 43 -6.51 -1.15 0.41
N ASN A 44 -6.35 -1.07 -0.92
CA ASN A 44 -6.65 -2.20 -1.80
C ASN A 44 -5.77 -3.43 -1.51
N LEU A 45 -4.48 -3.27 -1.21
CA LEU A 45 -3.63 -4.40 -0.82
C LEU A 45 -4.15 -5.09 0.46
N THR A 46 -4.58 -4.30 1.46
CA THR A 46 -5.12 -4.81 2.72
C THR A 46 -6.36 -5.65 2.46
N MET A 47 -7.29 -5.14 1.66
CA MET A 47 -8.45 -5.91 1.21
C MET A 47 -8.09 -7.17 0.42
N ALA A 48 -7.08 -7.11 -0.46
CA ALA A 48 -6.69 -8.26 -1.26
C ALA A 48 -6.27 -9.42 -0.35
N PHE A 49 -5.56 -9.12 0.75
CA PHE A 49 -5.18 -10.09 1.74
C PHE A 49 -6.33 -10.53 2.66
N GLU A 50 -7.35 -9.70 2.86
CA GLU A 50 -8.54 -10.05 3.64
C GLU A 50 -9.53 -10.89 2.84
N ASP A 51 -9.69 -10.67 1.52
CA ASP A 51 -10.58 -11.45 0.64
C ASP A 51 -10.01 -12.85 0.32
N ASP A 52 -8.69 -13.02 0.46
CA ASP A 52 -8.00 -14.31 0.35
C ASP A 52 -8.13 -15.16 1.63
N GLU A 53 -9.35 -15.20 2.24
CA GLU A 53 -9.68 -15.86 3.53
C GLU A 53 -9.31 -17.36 3.61
N GLY A 54 -8.84 -17.97 2.51
CA GLY A 54 -8.47 -19.38 2.40
C GLY A 54 -6.97 -19.69 2.50
N GLU A 55 -6.08 -18.70 2.33
CA GLU A 55 -4.62 -18.92 2.41
C GLU A 55 -4.02 -18.19 3.62
N GLU A 56 -3.35 -18.93 4.51
CA GLU A 56 -2.55 -18.30 5.56
C GLU A 56 -1.47 -17.42 4.93
N LEU A 57 -1.52 -16.12 5.20
CA LEU A 57 -0.46 -15.19 4.82
C LEU A 57 0.87 -15.69 5.40
N ASN A 58 1.89 -15.82 4.55
CA ASN A 58 3.23 -16.06 5.04
C ASN A 58 3.74 -14.85 5.87
N ASP A 59 4.89 -15.00 6.53
CA ASP A 59 5.45 -13.95 7.39
C ASP A 59 5.68 -12.61 6.65
N TYR A 60 6.04 -12.65 5.37
CA TYR A 60 6.27 -11.45 4.56
C TYR A 60 4.96 -10.75 4.19
N ASP A 61 3.95 -11.51 3.80
CA ASP A 61 2.65 -10.96 3.45
C ASP A 61 1.90 -10.47 4.69
N SER A 62 2.05 -11.14 5.84
CA SER A 62 1.56 -10.67 7.13
C SER A 62 2.18 -9.32 7.52
N LEU A 63 3.50 -9.18 7.34
CA LEU A 63 4.19 -7.90 7.59
C LEU A 63 3.73 -6.81 6.60
N ALA A 64 3.61 -7.14 5.32
CA ALA A 64 3.16 -6.21 4.29
C ALA A 64 1.72 -5.72 4.55
N ASN A 65 0.82 -6.61 4.97
CA ASN A 65 -0.54 -6.29 5.36
C ASN A 65 -0.56 -5.31 6.55
N GLY A 66 0.24 -5.58 7.59
CA GLY A 66 0.37 -4.67 8.73
C GLY A 66 0.85 -3.27 8.33
N ILE A 67 1.86 -3.18 7.46
CA ILE A 67 2.37 -1.90 6.94
C ILE A 67 1.31 -1.17 6.11
N ALA A 68 0.63 -1.87 5.20
CA ALA A 68 -0.41 -1.30 4.34
C ALA A 68 -1.55 -0.71 5.16
N ARG A 69 -1.99 -1.45 6.18
CA ARG A 69 -3.02 -1.02 7.13
C ARG A 69 -2.58 0.18 7.98
N ASP A 70 -1.33 0.22 8.43
CA ASP A 70 -0.81 1.37 9.17
C ASP A 70 -0.73 2.64 8.30
N ILE A 71 -0.45 2.49 7.00
CA ILE A 71 -0.44 3.58 6.02
C ILE A 71 -1.85 4.12 5.78
N ASP A 72 -2.83 3.24 5.64
CA ASP A 72 -4.25 3.58 5.46
C ASP A 72 -4.82 4.31 6.69
N VAL A 73 -4.64 3.73 7.89
CA VAL A 73 -5.21 4.28 9.14
C VAL A 73 -4.60 5.63 9.54
N ASN A 74 -3.30 5.86 9.25
CA ASN A 74 -2.63 7.08 9.69
C ASN A 74 -2.46 8.14 8.59
N GLY A 75 -2.97 7.90 7.37
CA GLY A 75 -2.84 8.84 6.25
C GLY A 75 -1.44 9.43 6.16
N ILE A 76 -0.41 8.57 6.15
CA ILE A 76 0.93 8.94 6.61
C ILE A 76 1.40 10.22 5.93
N CYS A 77 1.54 11.24 6.78
CA CYS A 77 2.19 12.51 6.54
C CYS A 77 3.65 12.28 6.11
N PHE A 78 3.90 11.88 4.86
CA PHE A 78 5.22 11.88 4.26
C PHE A 78 5.58 13.31 3.84
N GLY A 79 5.93 14.10 4.85
CA GLY A 79 6.21 15.53 4.79
C GLY A 79 5.63 16.10 6.07
N VAL A 80 6.41 16.58 7.03
CA VAL A 80 7.34 17.69 6.85
C VAL A 80 8.39 17.64 7.96
N LYS A 81 9.65 17.32 7.66
CA LYS A 81 10.75 17.90 8.44
C LYS A 81 11.03 19.28 7.84
N LYS A 82 10.29 20.31 8.31
CA LYS A 82 10.74 21.70 8.18
C LYS A 82 11.68 21.93 9.36
N ASN A 83 12.86 22.42 9.01
CA ASN A 83 14.02 22.75 9.86
C ASN A 83 14.78 21.56 10.44
#